data_AF-A0A6G2V557-F1
#
_entry.id   AF-A0A6G2V557-F1
#
_cell.length_a   1.000
_cell.length_b   1.000
_cell.length_c   1.000
_cell.angle_alpha   90.00
_cell.angle_beta   90.00
_cell.angle_gamma   90.00
#
_symmetry.space_group_name_H-M   'P 1'
#
loop_
_entity.id
_entity.type
_entity.pdbx_description
1 polymer ?
#
loop_
_entity_poly.entity_id
_entity_poly.type
_entity_poly.pdbx_seq_one_letter_code
_entity_poly.pdbx_strand_id
1 'polypeptide(L)'
;GDVALLPAEARVHEPLVALDGGGDGLDVLRRVAAEAPRWLAPGGSLLVETSERQADTAAGVLADSGLVTRVDSCEERYATVLTGTLPARRARTA
;
A
#
# COMPACT_ATOMS: atom_id res chain seq x y z
N GLY A 1 14.59 12.06 -3.91
CA GLY A 1 13.22 11.53 -4.04
C GLY A 1 12.71 11.83 -5.44
N ASP A 2 11.81 10.99 -5.94
CA ASP A 2 11.32 11.01 -7.33
C ASP A 2 10.41 12.22 -7.65
N VAL A 3 10.00 13.01 -6.66
CA VAL A 3 9.16 14.22 -6.84
C VAL A 3 9.77 15.20 -7.85
N ALA A 4 11.10 15.33 -7.88
CA ALA A 4 11.80 16.18 -8.86
C ALA A 4 11.72 15.68 -10.31
N LEU A 5 11.30 14.42 -10.52
CA LEU A 5 11.12 13.79 -11.82
C LEU A 5 9.67 13.82 -12.31
N LEU A 6 8.72 14.25 -11.46
CA LEU A 6 7.32 14.37 -11.85
C LEU A 6 7.11 15.38 -12.99
N PRO A 7 6.01 15.28 -13.74
CA PRO A 7 5.56 16.34 -14.64
C PRO A 7 5.47 17.68 -13.89
N ALA A 8 5.68 18.78 -14.63
CA ALA A 8 5.68 20.11 -14.02
C ALA A 8 4.32 20.42 -13.41
N GLU A 9 3.24 19.92 -14.02
CA GLU A 9 1.87 20.09 -13.58
C GLU A 9 1.69 19.54 -12.15
N ALA A 10 2.10 18.29 -11.90
CA ALA A 10 2.01 17.68 -10.58
C ALA A 10 2.94 18.39 -9.57
N ARG A 11 4.21 18.61 -9.92
CA ARG A 11 5.19 19.21 -8.99
C ARG A 11 4.86 20.66 -8.60
N VAL A 12 4.25 21.43 -9.49
CA VAL A 12 3.96 22.86 -9.27
C VAL A 12 2.55 23.08 -8.72
N HIS A 13 1.57 22.25 -9.09
CA HIS A 13 0.17 22.48 -8.75
C HIS A 13 -0.39 21.55 -7.67
N GLU A 14 0.27 20.44 -7.35
CA GLU A 14 -0.16 19.57 -6.26
C GLU A 14 0.64 19.84 -4.98
N PRO A 15 -0.01 19.83 -3.79
CA PRO A 15 0.70 19.97 -2.52
C PRO A 15 1.76 18.86 -2.35
N LEU A 16 2.97 19.21 -1.91
CA LEU A 16 4.05 18.24 -1.72
C LEU A 16 3.66 17.05 -0.82
N VAL A 17 2.84 17.29 0.20
CA VAL A 17 2.35 16.24 1.12
C VAL A 17 1.50 15.18 0.43
N ALA A 18 0.93 15.46 -0.74
CA ALA A 18 0.20 14.49 -1.57
C ALA A 18 1.13 13.66 -2.46
N LEU A 19 2.38 14.09 -2.66
CA LEU A 19 3.34 13.49 -3.60
C LEU A 19 4.49 12.77 -2.89
N ASP A 20 4.91 13.28 -1.73
CA ASP A 20 6.10 12.81 -1.03
C ASP A 20 5.75 11.78 0.05
N GLY A 21 6.03 10.52 -0.25
CA GLY A 21 5.90 9.41 0.67
C GLY A 21 7.12 9.18 1.58
N GLY A 22 8.09 10.10 1.63
CA GLY A 22 9.26 10.01 2.49
C GLY A 22 10.47 9.30 1.85
N GLY A 23 11.34 8.71 2.68
CA GLY A 23 12.69 8.30 2.28
C GLY A 23 12.74 7.38 1.05
N ASP A 24 11.89 6.36 1.01
CA ASP A 24 11.69 5.45 -0.12
C ASP A 24 10.27 5.54 -0.72
N GLY A 25 9.51 6.57 -0.34
CA GLY A 25 8.12 6.78 -0.77
C GLY A 25 7.06 5.96 -0.03
N LEU A 26 7.40 5.16 0.98
CA LEU A 26 6.47 4.25 1.65
C LEU A 26 6.14 4.61 3.11
N ASP A 27 6.55 5.77 3.62
CA ASP A 27 6.33 6.13 5.04
C ASP A 27 4.85 6.27 5.39
N VAL A 28 4.03 6.78 4.46
CA VAL A 28 2.57 6.83 4.63
C VAL A 28 1.99 5.40 4.64
N LEU A 29 2.43 4.54 3.72
CA LEU A 29 1.99 3.15 3.68
C LEU A 29 2.32 2.44 4.99
N ARG A 30 3.54 2.58 5.51
CA ARG A 30 3.95 1.98 6.79
C ARG A 30 3.03 2.40 7.94
N ARG A 31 2.67 3.68 8.00
CA ARG A 31 1.75 4.20 9.03
C ARG A 31 0.34 3.63 8.88
N VAL A 32 -0.18 3.55 7.66
CA VAL A 32 -1.52 3.01 7.39
C VAL A 32 -1.57 1.50 7.67
N ALA A 33 -0.58 0.75 7.19
CA ALA A 33 -0.50 -0.70 7.36
C ALA A 33 -0.42 -1.09 8.84
N ALA A 34 0.38 -0.38 9.64
CA ALA A 34 0.51 -0.62 11.08
C ALA A 34 -0.82 -0.48 11.85
N GLU A 35 -1.69 0.44 11.42
CA GLU A 35 -3.00 0.65 12.06
C GLU A 35 -4.10 -0.22 11.46
N ALA A 36 -3.96 -0.68 10.21
CA ALA A 36 -5.01 -1.40 9.47
C ALA A 36 -5.66 -2.58 10.24
N PRO A 37 -4.93 -3.45 10.97
CA PRO A 37 -5.56 -4.55 11.72
C PRO A 37 -6.57 -4.10 12.79
N ARG A 38 -6.50 -2.86 13.28
CA ARG A 38 -7.45 -2.30 14.25
C ARG A 38 -8.75 -1.81 13.61
N TRP A 39 -8.70 -1.48 12.32
CA TRP A 39 -9.83 -0.94 11.56
C TRP A 39 -10.55 -2.02 10.75
N LEU A 40 -9.83 -3.05 10.30
CA LEU A 40 -10.39 -4.10 9.48
C LEU A 40 -11.19 -5.11 10.32
N ALA A 41 -12.38 -5.45 9.84
CA ALA A 41 -13.08 -6.64 10.32
C ALA A 41 -12.29 -7.91 9.94
N PRO A 42 -12.49 -9.05 10.64
CA PRO A 42 -11.89 -10.31 10.22
C PRO A 42 -12.28 -10.66 8.77
N GLY A 43 -11.28 -10.91 7.91
CA GLY A 43 -11.48 -11.11 6.48
C GLY A 43 -11.57 -9.83 5.64
N GLY A 44 -11.51 -8.64 6.26
CA GLY A 44 -11.47 -7.35 5.57
C GLY A 44 -10.09 -7.06 4.95
N SER A 45 -10.06 -6.18 3.95
CA SER A 45 -8.87 -5.90 3.15
C SER A 45 -8.53 -4.41 3.07
N LEU A 46 -7.23 -4.12 3.03
CA LEU A 46 -6.64 -2.85 2.63
C LEU A 46 -6.09 -3.01 1.21
N LEU A 47 -6.47 -2.09 0.31
CA LEU A 47 -5.97 -2.03 -1.06
C LEU A 47 -5.11 -0.79 -1.25
N VAL A 48 -3.94 -0.94 -1.86
CA VAL A 48 -3.01 0.17 -2.12
C VAL A 48 -2.45 0.04 -3.52
N GLU A 49 -2.63 1.09 -4.33
CA GLU A 49 -1.95 1.22 -5.61
C GLU A 49 -0.51 1.71 -5.40
N THR A 50 0.43 1.16 -6.15
CA THR A 50 1.86 1.48 -6.06
C THR A 50 2.53 1.35 -7.42
N SER A 51 3.78 1.82 -7.51
CA SER A 51 4.65 1.49 -8.63
C SER A 51 5.13 0.03 -8.57
N GLU A 52 5.39 -0.56 -9.73
CA GLU A 52 6.01 -1.90 -9.84
C GLU A 52 7.34 -1.98 -9.08
N ARG A 53 8.15 -0.91 -9.11
CA ARG A 53 9.46 -0.86 -8.43
C ARG A 53 9.36 -0.98 -6.91
N GLN A 54 8.24 -0.55 -6.34
CA GLN A 54 8.02 -0.56 -4.90
C GLN A 54 7.17 -1.76 -4.44
N ALA A 55 6.59 -2.52 -5.37
CA ALA A 55 5.58 -3.55 -5.09
C ALA A 55 6.07 -4.58 -4.05
N ASP A 56 7.27 -5.14 -4.22
CA ASP A 56 7.81 -6.15 -3.30
C ASP A 56 8.04 -5.59 -1.89
N THR A 57 8.60 -4.38 -1.79
CA THR A 57 8.87 -3.74 -0.49
C THR A 57 7.55 -3.39 0.20
N ALA A 58 6.60 -2.82 -0.54
CA ALA A 58 5.30 -2.45 -0.04
C ALA A 58 4.44 -3.68 0.35
N ALA A 59 4.58 -4.80 -0.36
CA ALA A 59 4.00 -6.07 0.03
C ALA A 59 4.57 -6.57 1.37
N GLY A 60 5.89 -6.45 1.56
CA GLY A 60 6.54 -6.73 2.83
C GLY A 60 5.97 -5.91 3.99
N VAL A 61 5.75 -4.60 3.79
CA VAL A 61 5.16 -3.72 4.80
C VAL A 61 3.76 -4.19 5.25
N LEU A 62 2.91 -4.63 4.32
CA LEU A 62 1.58 -5.19 4.64
C LEU A 62 1.71 -6.52 5.39
N ALA A 63 2.62 -7.40 4.95
CA ALA A 63 2.88 -8.69 5.59
C ALA A 63 3.40 -8.54 7.03
N ASP A 64 4.35 -7.63 7.26
CA ASP A 64 4.89 -7.31 8.58
C ASP A 64 3.82 -6.75 9.54
N SER A 65 2.76 -6.16 8.98
CA SER A 65 1.58 -5.69 9.72
C SER A 65 0.55 -6.80 10.01
N GLY A 66 0.86 -8.05 9.66
CA GLY A 66 0.01 -9.22 9.91
C GLY A 66 -1.08 -9.44 8.86
N LEU A 67 -0.99 -8.80 7.70
CA LEU A 67 -1.93 -8.97 6.59
C LEU A 67 -1.43 -10.05 5.61
N VAL A 68 -2.33 -10.92 5.18
CA VAL A 68 -2.04 -11.84 4.05
C VAL A 68 -2.06 -11.02 2.78
N THR A 69 -0.91 -10.91 2.14
CA THR A 69 -0.69 -9.97 1.05
C THR A 69 -0.66 -10.65 -0.31
N ARG A 70 -1.29 -10.02 -1.30
CA ARG A 70 -1.27 -10.38 -2.71
C ARG A 70 -0.95 -9.15 -3.54
N VAL A 71 -0.23 -9.33 -4.64
CA VAL A 71 0.06 -8.29 -5.64
C VAL A 71 -0.64 -8.66 -6.94
N ASP A 72 -1.38 -7.72 -7.51
CA ASP A 72 -2.02 -7.83 -8.81
C ASP A 72 -1.60 -6.66 -9.70
N SER A 73 -1.30 -6.93 -10.98
CA SER A 73 -0.95 -5.91 -11.96
C SER A 73 -1.93 -5.91 -13.13
N CYS A 74 -2.14 -4.75 -13.74
CA CYS A 74 -3.01 -4.56 -14.89
C CYS A 74 -2.32 -3.66 -15.91
N GLU A 75 -1.77 -4.25 -16.97
CA GLU A 75 -1.05 -3.52 -18.02
C GLU A 75 -1.94 -2.50 -18.74
N GLU A 76 -3.20 -2.85 -19.02
CA GLU A 76 -4.18 -1.96 -19.66
C GLU A 76 -4.37 -0.65 -18.87
N ARG A 77 -4.27 -0.72 -17.54
CA ARG A 77 -4.45 0.43 -16.63
C ARG A 77 -3.12 1.00 -16.12
N TYR A 78 -1.99 0.39 -16.48
CA TYR A 78 -0.67 0.69 -15.91
C TYR A 78 -0.68 0.75 -14.38
N ALA A 79 -1.40 -0.17 -13.75
CA ALA A 79 -1.61 -0.18 -12.30
C ALA A 79 -1.04 -1.44 -11.65
N THR A 80 -0.43 -1.27 -10.48
CA THR A 80 -0.06 -2.37 -9.58
C THR A 80 -0.74 -2.14 -8.24
N VAL A 81 -1.53 -3.12 -7.79
CA VAL A 81 -2.33 -3.04 -6.57
C VAL A 81 -1.91 -4.15 -5.61
N LEU A 82 -1.65 -3.75 -4.37
CA LEU A 82 -1.45 -4.62 -3.24
C LEU A 82 -2.80 -4.82 -2.54
N THR A 83 -3.13 -6.06 -2.22
CA THR A 83 -4.27 -6.41 -1.35
C THR A 83 -3.74 -7.08 -0.11
N GLY A 84 -3.87 -6.42 1.05
CA GLY A 84 -3.57 -6.98 2.37
C GLY A 84 -4.86 -7.34 3.11
N THR A 85 -5.08 -8.62 3.40
CA THR A 85 -6.30 -9.10 4.07
C THR A 85 -6.00 -9.55 5.49
N LEU A 86 -6.77 -9.04 6.45
CA LEU A 86 -6.72 -9.50 7.84
C LEU A 86 -7.30 -10.91 7.91
N PRO A 87 -6.56 -11.92 8.40
CA PRO A 87 -7.07 -13.29 8.47
C PRO A 87 -8.37 -13.37 9.26
N ALA A 88 -9.37 -14.06 8.71
CA ALA A 88 -10.56 -14.42 9.47
C ALA A 88 -10.15 -15.31 10.65
N ARG A 89 -10.68 -15.01 11.85
CA ARG A 89 -10.47 -15.87 13.01
C ARG A 89 -11.04 -17.25 12.66
N ARG A 90 -10.20 -18.29 12.57
CA ARG A 90 -10.71 -19.66 12.37
C ARG A 90 -11.71 -19.95 13.48
N ALA A 91 -12.93 -20.36 13.12
CA ALA A 91 -13.84 -20.95 14.08
C ALA A 91 -13.11 -22.11 14.75
N ARG A 92 -13.02 -22.11 16.09
CA ARG A 92 -12.54 -23.28 16.82
C ARG A 92 -13.52 -24.39 16.54
N THR A 93 -13.12 -25.38 15.75
CA THR A 93 -13.86 -26.65 15.67
C THR A 93 -13.83 -27.24 17.08
N ALA A 94 -15.01 -27.37 17.69
CA ALA A 94 -15.21 -28.09 18.95
C ALA A 94 -15.13 -29.60 18.69
#